data_AF-A0AAD4XXX6-F1
#
_entry.id   AF-A0AAD4XXX6-F1
#
_cell.length_a   1.000
_cell.length_b   1.000
_cell.length_c   1.000
_cell.angle_alpha   90.00
_cell.angle_beta   90.00
_cell.angle_gamma   90.00
#
_symmetry.space_group_name_H-M   'P 1'
#
loop_
_entity.id
_entity.type
_entity.pdbx_description
1 polymer ?
#
loop_
_entity_poly.entity_id
_entity_poly.type
_entity_poly.pdbx_seq_one_letter_code
_entity_poly.pdbx_strand_id
1 'polypeptide(L)'
;MGRSKRVRDNVIISILVLRLDFSEMSWKKVDCFDDKVLFVGSKTSFCCSAAELGLTKGCLYYLEANDQSLYKFELEDNCTTTILPLLPGLKLPTTPWGFTLGWIMMTTSSISDGGRRMEDVLHKHKREDKICVHNAGQENGLRIHNESQELYAASAMDILNQDMVRLIASHIHPVDYVHFRAVSRAKRELLPVFNKTSRIITSTHLSPWFVFLTKNDTVFNFVDPMHNNEKYLMNLTGMLAGSTICFQKGGWLLMSKGMLTYFFYNPFTKETIRLPDVPEPYNFSSICFTSSPTASDCVELGITQAIELVFIRRGTSIWSTSPILEYNPRKYVPCFNVPVFYNAAFYCVDYNGTQGVFNLADETWDVFRSTRRSKKIKYISFLVECEGNILLVRFQNHGMLIRVFRFDFSNMVWVRVISLGSYMLFVSYTSCISAVAPNRRMENKIYLPRLHDEGMLYYSLDKGCYHSVGSTHSAKDFYDTKCWGNCSWIEPNWSRSTLEELDWSYSE
;
A
#
# COMPACT_ATOMS: atom_id res chain seq x y z
N MET A 1 -41.26 16.38 12.77
CA MET A 1 -39.79 16.47 12.93
C MET A 1 -39.14 15.22 12.34
N GLY A 2 -38.68 15.29 11.09
CA GLY A 2 -38.04 14.15 10.43
C GLY A 2 -36.65 13.87 11.01
N ARG A 3 -36.44 12.66 11.53
CA ARG A 3 -35.09 12.17 11.85
C ARG A 3 -34.30 12.10 10.55
N SER A 4 -33.39 13.04 10.34
CA SER A 4 -32.34 12.92 9.33
C SER A 4 -31.53 11.65 9.65
N LYS A 5 -31.79 10.56 8.92
CA LYS A 5 -30.86 9.43 8.83
C LYS A 5 -29.59 10.00 8.21
N ARG A 6 -28.59 10.30 9.03
CA ARG A 6 -27.23 10.55 8.53
C ARG A 6 -26.80 9.28 7.80
N VAL A 7 -26.60 9.40 6.50
CA VAL A 7 -25.96 8.37 5.68
C VAL A 7 -24.59 8.11 6.32
N ARG A 8 -24.36 6.88 6.79
CA ARG A 8 -23.00 6.43 7.09
C ARG A 8 -22.34 6.23 5.74
N ASP A 9 -21.50 7.17 5.29
CA ASP A 9 -20.64 6.88 4.15
C ASP A 9 -19.58 5.89 4.63
N ASN A 10 -19.60 4.70 4.03
CA ASN A 10 -18.70 3.59 4.30
C ASN A 10 -17.43 3.79 3.47
N VAL A 11 -16.26 3.55 4.07
CA VAL A 11 -14.99 3.46 3.34
C VAL A 11 -14.80 2.01 2.94
N ILE A 12 -14.53 1.74 1.66
CA ILE A 12 -14.20 0.39 1.20
C ILE A 12 -12.72 0.12 1.50
N ILE A 13 -12.47 -0.84 2.38
CA ILE A 13 -11.12 -1.27 2.79
C ILE A 13 -10.69 -2.58 2.13
N SER A 14 -11.67 -3.41 1.73
CA SER A 14 -11.43 -4.72 1.11
C SER A 14 -12.65 -5.13 0.29
N ILE A 15 -12.43 -5.88 -0.80
CA ILE A 15 -13.49 -6.45 -1.63
C ILE A 15 -13.35 -7.97 -1.60
N LEU A 16 -14.42 -8.65 -1.18
CA LEU A 16 -14.51 -10.11 -1.22
C LEU A 16 -15.58 -10.51 -2.24
N VAL A 17 -15.21 -11.36 -3.18
CA VAL A 17 -16.11 -11.86 -4.22
C VAL A 17 -16.43 -13.33 -3.92
N LEU A 18 -17.72 -13.60 -3.69
CA LEU A 18 -18.23 -14.94 -3.40
C LEU A 18 -19.26 -15.34 -4.47
N ARG A 19 -19.22 -16.61 -4.88
CA ARG A 19 -20.22 -17.24 -5.74
C ARG A 19 -21.01 -18.25 -4.93
N LEU A 20 -22.34 -18.18 -4.98
CA LEU A 20 -23.21 -19.19 -4.40
C LEU A 20 -23.15 -20.46 -5.25
N ASP A 21 -22.74 -21.56 -4.65
CA ASP A 21 -22.87 -22.90 -5.21
C ASP A 21 -24.27 -23.42 -4.90
N PHE A 22 -25.12 -23.58 -5.91
CA PHE A 22 -26.49 -24.05 -5.73
C PHE A 22 -26.59 -25.54 -5.37
N SER A 23 -25.56 -26.33 -5.67
CA SER A 23 -25.54 -27.75 -5.34
C SER A 23 -25.23 -27.95 -3.85
N GLU A 24 -24.27 -27.19 -3.32
CA GLU A 24 -23.88 -27.25 -1.91
C GLU A 24 -24.65 -26.25 -1.02
N MET A 25 -25.37 -25.30 -1.62
CA MET A 25 -25.98 -24.14 -0.95
C MET A 25 -24.97 -23.38 -0.07
N SER A 26 -23.73 -23.28 -0.55
CA SER A 26 -22.58 -22.68 0.16
C SER A 26 -21.96 -21.54 -0.65
N TRP A 27 -21.40 -20.54 0.03
CA TRP A 27 -20.66 -19.45 -0.62
C TRP A 27 -19.20 -19.85 -0.85
N LYS A 28 -18.76 -19.88 -2.11
CA LYS A 28 -17.38 -20.18 -2.49
C LYS A 28 -16.65 -18.92 -2.93
N LYS A 29 -15.41 -18.74 -2.48
CA LYS A 29 -14.55 -17.63 -2.92
C LYS A 29 -14.27 -17.76 -4.41
N VAL A 30 -14.30 -16.63 -5.12
CA VAL A 30 -13.94 -16.53 -6.53
C VAL A 30 -12.53 -15.96 -6.63
N ASP A 31 -11.70 -16.58 -7.48
CA ASP A 31 -10.30 -16.19 -7.65
C ASP A 31 -10.04 -15.43 -8.97
N CYS A 32 -10.92 -15.58 -9.98
CA CYS A 32 -10.85 -14.87 -11.25
C CYS A 32 -12.25 -14.55 -11.79
N PHE A 33 -12.36 -13.50 -12.60
CA PHE A 33 -13.61 -13.17 -13.28
C PHE A 33 -13.73 -13.78 -14.69
N ASP A 34 -12.68 -14.45 -15.18
CA ASP A 34 -12.57 -14.92 -16.56
C ASP A 34 -12.89 -13.78 -17.55
N ASP A 35 -13.90 -13.97 -18.39
CA ASP A 35 -14.41 -12.98 -19.37
C ASP A 35 -15.52 -12.08 -18.79
N LYS A 36 -15.78 -12.08 -17.48
CA LYS A 36 -16.91 -11.31 -16.91
C LYS A 36 -16.46 -9.95 -16.40
N VAL A 37 -17.19 -8.91 -16.80
CA VAL A 37 -17.04 -7.57 -16.23
C VAL A 37 -18.27 -7.24 -15.41
N LEU A 38 -18.05 -6.99 -14.12
CA LEU A 38 -19.11 -6.62 -13.18
C LEU A 38 -19.13 -5.12 -13.00
N PHE A 39 -20.32 -4.53 -13.02
CA PHE A 39 -20.55 -3.13 -12.74
C PHE A 39 -21.43 -3.03 -11.51
N VAL A 40 -20.94 -2.40 -10.44
CA VAL A 40 -21.65 -2.27 -9.17
C VAL A 40 -21.77 -0.80 -8.80
N GLY A 41 -23.00 -0.32 -8.70
CA GLY A 41 -23.31 1.02 -8.21
C GLY A 41 -24.32 0.94 -7.09
N SER A 42 -24.54 2.06 -6.42
CA SER A 42 -25.47 2.16 -5.28
C SER A 42 -26.91 1.69 -5.56
N LYS A 43 -27.37 1.75 -6.81
CA LYS A 43 -28.75 1.39 -7.21
C LYS A 43 -28.84 0.40 -8.38
N THR A 44 -27.73 0.16 -9.07
CA THR A 44 -27.70 -0.57 -10.33
C THR A 44 -26.48 -1.47 -10.34
N SER A 45 -26.68 -2.72 -10.72
CA SER A 45 -25.59 -3.66 -10.98
C SER A 45 -25.86 -4.42 -12.27
N PHE A 46 -24.83 -4.64 -13.08
CA PHE A 46 -24.95 -5.48 -14.27
C PHE A 46 -23.65 -6.23 -14.54
N CYS A 47 -23.72 -7.22 -15.42
CA CYS A 47 -22.58 -8.01 -15.90
C CYS A 47 -22.60 -8.02 -17.43
N CYS A 48 -21.43 -7.96 -18.06
CA CYS A 48 -21.26 -8.21 -19.50
C CYS A 48 -19.95 -8.93 -19.78
N SER A 49 -19.70 -9.29 -21.04
CA SER A 49 -18.43 -9.89 -21.46
C SER A 49 -17.31 -8.84 -21.53
N ALA A 50 -16.08 -9.23 -21.18
CA ALA A 50 -14.89 -8.41 -21.33
C ALA A 50 -14.55 -8.23 -22.81
N ALA A 51 -14.70 -9.29 -23.61
CA ALA A 51 -14.53 -9.24 -25.06
C ALA A 51 -15.47 -8.22 -25.74
N GLU A 52 -16.73 -8.13 -25.31
CA GLU A 52 -17.70 -7.13 -25.81
C GLU A 52 -17.24 -5.68 -25.53
N LEU A 53 -16.48 -5.47 -24.46
CA LEU A 53 -15.93 -4.17 -24.09
C LEU A 53 -14.51 -3.92 -24.61
N GLY A 54 -13.94 -4.84 -25.40
CA GLY A 54 -12.55 -4.78 -25.85
C GLY A 54 -11.52 -4.91 -24.72
N LEU A 55 -11.93 -5.47 -23.58
CA LEU A 55 -11.05 -5.74 -22.45
C LEU A 55 -10.44 -7.13 -22.58
N THR A 56 -9.19 -7.27 -22.17
CA THR A 56 -8.45 -8.55 -22.22
C THR A 56 -8.73 -9.47 -21.05
N LYS A 57 -9.31 -8.93 -19.96
CA LYS A 57 -9.62 -9.66 -18.73
C LYS A 57 -10.85 -9.11 -18.02
N GLY A 58 -11.57 -9.98 -17.32
CA GLY A 58 -12.66 -9.62 -16.44
C GLY A 58 -12.22 -8.75 -15.26
N CYS A 59 -13.08 -7.82 -14.84
CA CYS A 59 -12.82 -6.91 -13.73
C CYS A 59 -14.11 -6.41 -13.10
N LEU A 60 -14.01 -5.78 -11.94
CA LEU A 60 -15.14 -5.15 -11.25
C LEU A 60 -15.01 -3.63 -11.33
N TYR A 61 -15.95 -2.97 -11.98
CA TYR A 61 -16.12 -1.53 -11.87
C TYR A 61 -17.11 -1.20 -10.77
N TYR A 62 -16.75 -0.29 -9.87
CA TYR A 62 -17.67 0.15 -8.81
C TYR A 62 -17.66 1.66 -8.57
N LEU A 63 -18.77 2.14 -8.01
CA LEU A 63 -19.01 3.54 -7.70
C LEU A 63 -19.38 3.70 -6.22
N GLU A 64 -18.67 4.57 -5.51
CA GLU A 64 -18.99 4.91 -4.12
C GLU A 64 -20.06 6.00 -4.03
N ALA A 65 -20.87 5.96 -2.97
CA ALA A 65 -21.87 6.99 -2.73
C ALA A 65 -21.19 8.32 -2.40
N ASN A 66 -21.68 9.42 -2.99
CA ASN A 66 -21.10 10.76 -2.83
C ASN A 66 -19.66 10.92 -3.35
N ASP A 67 -19.17 9.96 -4.13
CA ASP A 67 -17.90 10.02 -4.84
C ASP A 67 -18.14 10.23 -6.34
N GLN A 68 -17.23 10.95 -6.99
CA GLN A 68 -17.19 11.18 -8.43
C GLN A 68 -16.21 10.25 -9.15
N SER A 69 -15.46 9.45 -8.40
CA SER A 69 -14.43 8.55 -8.90
C SER A 69 -15.03 7.24 -9.40
N LEU A 70 -14.44 6.71 -10.48
CA LEU A 70 -14.70 5.37 -10.96
C LEU A 70 -13.60 4.45 -10.42
N TYR A 71 -13.98 3.33 -9.83
CA TYR A 71 -13.01 2.34 -9.35
C TYR A 71 -13.02 1.12 -10.24
N LYS A 72 -11.83 0.64 -10.61
CA LYS A 72 -11.63 -0.62 -11.32
C LYS A 72 -10.86 -1.57 -10.40
N PHE A 73 -11.48 -2.65 -9.97
CA PHE A 73 -10.89 -3.70 -9.17
C PHE A 73 -10.53 -4.92 -10.02
N GLU A 74 -9.28 -5.35 -9.93
CA GLU A 74 -8.74 -6.54 -10.60
C GLU A 74 -8.52 -7.63 -9.54
N LEU A 75 -9.31 -8.69 -9.63
CA LEU A 75 -9.40 -9.72 -8.58
C LEU A 75 -8.11 -10.53 -8.42
N GLU A 76 -7.49 -10.95 -9.54
CA GLU A 76 -6.25 -11.76 -9.55
C GLU A 76 -5.08 -11.07 -8.86
N ASP A 77 -4.99 -9.74 -9.04
CA ASP A 77 -3.94 -8.89 -8.48
C ASP A 77 -4.34 -8.28 -7.12
N ASN A 78 -5.60 -8.47 -6.68
CA ASN A 78 -6.21 -7.85 -5.51
C ASN A 78 -5.93 -6.32 -5.43
N CYS A 79 -6.06 -5.65 -6.58
CA CYS A 79 -5.71 -4.25 -6.73
C CYS A 79 -6.87 -3.40 -7.28
N THR A 80 -6.92 -2.15 -6.84
CA THR A 80 -7.90 -1.15 -7.28
C THR A 80 -7.18 -0.03 -8.00
N THR A 81 -7.64 0.30 -9.19
CA THR A 81 -7.28 1.51 -9.92
C THR A 81 -8.34 2.57 -9.68
N THR A 82 -7.93 3.78 -9.29
CA THR A 82 -8.83 4.93 -9.12
C THR A 82 -8.81 5.76 -10.40
N ILE A 83 -9.92 5.84 -11.12
CA ILE A 83 -10.05 6.52 -12.41
C ILE A 83 -10.92 7.76 -12.23
N LEU A 84 -10.50 8.89 -12.83
CA LEU A 84 -11.35 10.08 -12.91
C LEU A 84 -12.19 10.01 -14.20
N PRO A 85 -13.51 9.82 -14.12
CA PRO A 85 -14.34 9.67 -15.32
C PRO A 85 -14.60 10.99 -16.07
N LEU A 86 -14.20 12.15 -15.55
CA LEU A 86 -14.55 13.47 -16.09
C LEU A 86 -13.31 14.28 -16.54
N LEU A 87 -13.49 15.07 -17.60
CA LEU A 87 -12.50 16.09 -18.01
C LEU A 87 -12.26 17.10 -16.87
N PRO A 88 -11.01 17.52 -16.64
CA PRO A 88 -10.69 18.54 -15.63
C PRO A 88 -11.49 19.83 -15.88
N GLY A 89 -12.33 20.25 -14.94
CA GLY A 89 -12.98 21.58 -14.95
C GLY A 89 -14.51 21.60 -14.94
N LEU A 90 -15.20 20.46 -15.11
CA LEU A 90 -16.66 20.42 -14.96
C LEU A 90 -17.05 20.43 -13.46
N LYS A 91 -17.53 21.57 -12.95
CA LYS A 91 -18.18 21.63 -11.64
C LYS A 91 -19.57 21.01 -11.76
N LEU A 92 -19.75 19.77 -11.32
CA LEU A 92 -21.10 19.25 -11.12
C LEU A 92 -21.83 20.11 -10.06
N PRO A 93 -23.17 20.26 -10.16
CA PRO A 93 -23.95 20.99 -9.16
C PRO A 93 -23.59 20.46 -7.77
N THR A 94 -23.55 21.27 -6.73
CA THR A 94 -23.47 20.76 -5.35
C THR A 94 -24.89 20.71 -4.80
N THR A 95 -25.62 19.61 -5.01
CA THR A 95 -26.94 19.44 -4.39
C THR A 95 -26.79 18.99 -2.93
N PRO A 96 -27.64 19.46 -2.00
CA PRO A 96 -27.56 19.09 -0.58
C PRO A 96 -27.87 17.62 -0.25
N TRP A 97 -28.33 16.84 -1.23
CA TRP A 97 -28.94 15.52 -1.03
C TRP A 97 -28.04 14.35 -1.47
N GLY A 98 -26.80 14.64 -1.89
CA GLY A 98 -25.86 13.65 -2.40
C GLY A 98 -26.09 13.32 -3.88
N PHE A 99 -25.02 12.98 -4.59
CA PHE A 99 -25.11 12.50 -5.98
C PHE A 99 -25.14 10.98 -5.97
N THR A 100 -26.07 10.41 -6.73
CA THR A 100 -26.13 8.97 -6.99
C THR A 100 -25.68 8.74 -8.43
N LEU A 101 -24.50 8.14 -8.61
CA LEU A 101 -24.08 7.66 -9.92
C LEU A 101 -24.73 6.28 -10.17
N GLY A 102 -25.21 6.10 -11.40
CA GLY A 102 -25.88 4.89 -11.86
C GLY A 102 -25.22 4.39 -13.13
N TRP A 103 -25.24 3.07 -13.29
CA TRP A 103 -24.75 2.39 -14.46
C TRP A 103 -25.86 2.31 -15.52
N ILE A 104 -25.57 2.74 -16.76
CA ILE A 104 -26.50 2.64 -17.90
C ILE A 104 -25.82 1.80 -18.98
N MET A 105 -26.44 0.68 -19.33
CA MET A 105 -26.03 -0.11 -20.49
C MET A 105 -26.72 0.46 -21.73
N MET A 106 -25.94 0.98 -22.68
CA MET A 106 -26.45 1.37 -23.99
C MET A 106 -26.48 0.11 -24.86
N THR A 107 -27.68 -0.40 -25.15
CA THR A 107 -27.81 -1.49 -26.12
C THR A 107 -27.45 -0.94 -27.49
N THR A 108 -26.38 -1.43 -28.10
CA THR A 108 -26.15 -1.22 -29.54
C THR A 108 -27.20 -2.05 -30.27
N SER A 109 -28.37 -1.46 -30.54
CA SER A 109 -29.24 -2.02 -31.57
C SER A 109 -28.43 -2.00 -32.86
N SER A 110 -28.02 -3.17 -33.33
CA SER A 110 -27.63 -3.32 -34.72
C SER A 110 -28.84 -2.85 -35.53
N ILE A 111 -28.74 -1.67 -36.14
CA ILE A 111 -29.73 -1.19 -37.10
C ILE A 111 -29.64 -2.15 -38.28
N SER A 112 -30.45 -3.21 -38.24
CA SER A 112 -30.84 -3.94 -39.42
C SER A 112 -31.78 -3.03 -40.21
N ASP A 113 -31.26 -2.54 -41.34
CA ASP A 113 -31.96 -2.26 -42.59
C ASP A 113 -31.80 -0.83 -43.14
N GLY A 114 -31.57 -0.77 -44.46
CA GLY A 114 -31.76 0.40 -45.32
C GLY A 114 -30.65 1.46 -45.30
N GLY A 115 -29.69 1.34 -46.21
CA GLY A 115 -28.55 2.24 -46.32
C GLY A 115 -28.86 3.74 -46.48
N ARG A 116 -27.98 4.54 -45.89
CA ARG A 116 -27.32 5.70 -46.51
C ARG A 116 -26.03 5.96 -45.72
N ARG A 117 -24.89 5.64 -46.33
CA ARG A 117 -23.56 6.07 -45.89
C ARG A 117 -23.58 7.59 -45.73
N MET A 118 -23.24 8.08 -44.54
CA MET A 118 -22.73 9.43 -44.38
C MET A 118 -21.26 9.29 -43.99
N GLU A 119 -20.41 9.11 -45.01
CA GLU A 119 -18.98 9.28 -44.87
C GLU A 119 -18.65 10.77 -44.88
N ASP A 120 -17.88 11.14 -43.87
CA ASP A 120 -16.84 12.17 -43.84
C ASP A 120 -17.18 13.66 -43.79
N VAL A 121 -17.02 14.20 -42.58
CA VAL A 121 -16.31 15.48 -42.34
C VAL A 121 -15.53 15.37 -41.00
N LEU A 122 -14.24 15.03 -41.04
CA LEU A 122 -13.11 15.93 -40.73
C LEU A 122 -11.78 15.15 -40.58
N HIS A 123 -11.03 15.14 -41.68
CA HIS A 123 -9.57 15.08 -41.87
C HIS A 123 -8.64 14.54 -40.76
N LYS A 124 -8.07 13.36 -41.04
CA LYS A 124 -6.67 13.04 -40.74
C LYS A 124 -5.80 13.44 -41.95
N HIS A 125 -4.79 14.28 -41.74
CA HIS A 125 -3.65 14.35 -42.65
C HIS A 125 -2.70 13.19 -42.34
N LYS A 126 -2.75 12.15 -43.19
CA LYS A 126 -1.60 11.29 -43.47
C LYS A 126 -1.21 11.54 -44.92
N ARG A 127 0.03 11.96 -45.16
CA ARG A 127 0.67 11.82 -46.48
C ARG A 127 1.42 10.49 -46.45
N GLU A 128 0.98 9.57 -47.29
CA GLU A 128 1.83 8.54 -47.86
C GLU A 128 2.18 9.02 -49.28
N ASP A 129 3.39 8.76 -49.74
CA ASP A 129 3.60 8.46 -51.15
C ASP A 129 4.56 7.27 -51.26
N LYS A 130 4.08 6.29 -52.04
CA LYS A 130 4.75 5.06 -52.46
C LYS A 130 5.86 5.38 -53.47
N ILE A 131 6.74 4.41 -53.76
CA ILE A 131 7.07 3.99 -55.14
C ILE A 131 7.77 2.61 -55.12
N CYS A 132 7.51 1.84 -56.18
CA CYS A 132 7.82 0.43 -56.40
C CYS A 132 9.25 0.13 -56.93
N VAL A 133 9.68 -1.10 -56.61
CA VAL A 133 10.62 -2.09 -57.21
C VAL A 133 11.27 -1.81 -58.59
N HIS A 134 12.61 -1.91 -58.73
CA HIS A 134 13.38 -3.06 -59.31
C HIS A 134 14.87 -2.78 -59.64
N ASN A 135 15.71 -3.74 -59.20
CA ASN A 135 16.94 -4.34 -59.78
C ASN A 135 18.21 -3.55 -60.19
N ALA A 136 19.33 -4.15 -59.71
CA ALA A 136 20.58 -4.51 -60.40
C ALA A 136 21.86 -3.68 -60.16
N GLY A 137 22.89 -4.39 -59.65
CA GLY A 137 24.27 -4.33 -60.15
C GLY A 137 25.29 -3.52 -59.35
N GLN A 138 26.30 -4.23 -58.80
CA GLN A 138 27.76 -3.96 -58.77
C GLN A 138 28.26 -2.49 -58.72
N GLU A 139 29.29 -2.07 -57.99
CA GLU A 139 30.53 -2.73 -57.54
C GLU A 139 31.32 -1.76 -56.63
N ASN A 140 32.40 -2.28 -56.07
CA ASN A 140 33.61 -1.60 -55.57
C ASN A 140 33.61 -1.01 -54.16
N GLY A 141 34.47 -1.62 -53.35
CA GLY A 141 34.65 -1.32 -51.96
C GLY A 141 35.69 -0.26 -51.66
N LEU A 142 35.80 0.01 -50.36
CA LEU A 142 37.02 0.49 -49.76
C LEU A 142 37.05 -0.02 -48.32
N ARG A 143 38.00 -0.91 -48.04
CA ARG A 143 38.38 -1.34 -46.70
C ARG A 143 38.99 -0.14 -45.98
N ILE A 144 38.47 0.20 -44.80
CA ILE A 144 39.23 0.90 -43.77
C ILE A 144 39.21 0.02 -42.53
N HIS A 145 40.33 -0.68 -42.33
CA HIS A 145 40.69 -1.27 -41.06
C HIS A 145 40.80 -0.16 -40.03
N ASN A 146 40.00 -0.22 -38.96
CA ASN A 146 40.41 0.33 -37.68
C ASN A 146 40.57 -0.85 -36.72
N GLU A 147 41.79 -1.36 -36.67
CA GLU A 147 42.29 -2.11 -35.54
C GLU A 147 42.29 -1.18 -34.33
N SER A 148 41.30 -1.33 -33.46
CA SER A 148 41.43 -0.90 -32.07
C SER A 148 41.22 -2.14 -31.21
N GLN A 149 42.36 -2.71 -30.84
CA GLN A 149 42.54 -3.81 -29.90
C GLN A 149 41.46 -3.83 -28.82
N GLU A 150 40.70 -4.92 -28.78
CA GLU A 150 40.05 -5.38 -27.54
C GLU A 150 41.16 -5.73 -26.54
N LEU A 151 41.67 -4.71 -25.85
CA LEU A 151 42.29 -4.89 -24.56
C LEU A 151 41.18 -5.41 -23.65
N TYR A 152 41.21 -6.72 -23.37
CA TYR A 152 40.58 -7.29 -22.19
C TYR A 152 41.07 -6.49 -20.97
N ALA A 153 40.38 -5.40 -20.65
CA ALA A 153 40.42 -4.83 -19.33
C ALA A 153 39.79 -5.91 -18.45
N ALA A 154 40.65 -6.78 -17.89
CA ALA A 154 40.30 -7.57 -16.72
C ALA A 154 39.54 -6.61 -15.82
N SER A 155 38.29 -6.93 -15.51
CA SER A 155 37.50 -6.04 -14.68
C SER A 155 38.33 -5.82 -13.43
N ALA A 156 38.45 -4.60 -12.91
CA ALA A 156 39.24 -4.32 -11.70
C ALA A 156 38.82 -5.22 -10.50
N MET A 157 37.71 -5.95 -10.63
CA MET A 157 37.13 -6.89 -9.68
C MET A 157 37.52 -8.37 -9.89
N ASP A 158 38.23 -8.74 -10.96
CA ASP A 158 38.85 -10.06 -11.13
C ASP A 158 40.14 -10.23 -10.29
N ILE A 159 40.54 -9.17 -9.57
CA ILE A 159 41.73 -9.11 -8.71
C ILE A 159 41.46 -9.69 -7.31
N LEU A 160 40.19 -9.79 -6.88
CA LEU A 160 39.84 -10.27 -5.54
C LEU A 160 39.89 -11.81 -5.46
N ASN A 161 40.79 -12.34 -4.63
CA ASN A 161 40.79 -13.76 -4.28
C ASN A 161 39.46 -14.17 -3.59
N GLN A 162 39.04 -15.42 -3.75
CA GLN A 162 37.81 -16.00 -3.20
C GLN A 162 37.63 -15.72 -1.70
N ASP A 163 38.70 -15.76 -0.91
CA ASP A 163 38.65 -15.49 0.53
C ASP A 163 38.31 -14.02 0.83
N MET A 164 38.87 -13.08 0.05
CA MET A 164 38.51 -11.67 0.16
C MET A 164 37.06 -11.42 -0.26
N VAL A 165 36.59 -12.09 -1.31
CA VAL A 165 35.19 -12.01 -1.75
C VAL A 165 34.26 -12.51 -0.65
N ARG A 166 34.59 -13.63 0.02
CA ARG A 166 33.82 -14.16 1.16
C ARG A 166 33.87 -13.23 2.37
N LEU A 167 35.02 -12.63 2.66
CA LEU A 167 35.18 -11.68 3.77
C LEU A 167 34.41 -10.37 3.54
N ILE A 168 34.44 -9.82 2.33
CA ILE A 168 33.61 -8.66 1.96
C ILE A 168 32.14 -9.06 2.09
N ALA A 169 31.77 -10.20 1.50
CA ALA A 169 30.41 -10.71 1.57
C ALA A 169 29.93 -10.93 3.01
N SER A 170 30.82 -11.26 3.96
CA SER A 170 30.47 -11.41 5.38
C SER A 170 30.17 -10.08 6.09
N HIS A 171 30.62 -8.96 5.55
CA HIS A 171 30.45 -7.63 6.17
C HIS A 171 29.45 -6.72 5.44
N ILE A 172 29.08 -7.01 4.20
CA ILE A 172 28.08 -6.20 3.47
C ILE A 172 26.64 -6.47 3.94
N HIS A 173 25.79 -5.46 3.78
CA HIS A 173 24.36 -5.52 4.05
C HIS A 173 23.66 -6.55 3.13
N PRO A 174 22.56 -7.22 3.55
CA PRO A 174 21.86 -8.21 2.72
C PRO A 174 21.45 -7.71 1.33
N VAL A 175 21.06 -6.46 1.19
CA VAL A 175 20.73 -5.84 -0.13
C VAL A 175 21.98 -5.76 -1.00
N ASP A 176 23.05 -5.16 -0.49
CA ASP A 176 24.33 -5.08 -1.18
C ASP A 176 24.92 -6.46 -1.49
N TYR A 177 24.65 -7.47 -0.65
CA TYR A 177 25.03 -8.85 -0.90
C TYR A 177 24.35 -9.42 -2.14
N VAL A 178 23.06 -9.13 -2.33
CA VAL A 178 22.32 -9.53 -3.53
C VAL A 178 22.94 -8.88 -4.76
N HIS A 179 23.22 -7.57 -4.73
CA HIS A 179 23.87 -6.88 -5.83
C HIS A 179 25.29 -7.38 -6.09
N PHE A 180 26.09 -7.55 -5.04
CA PHE A 180 27.46 -8.06 -5.12
C PHE A 180 27.52 -9.46 -5.74
N ARG A 181 26.57 -10.32 -5.37
CA ARG A 181 26.38 -11.64 -5.97
C ARG A 181 25.91 -11.58 -7.41
N ALA A 182 25.15 -10.55 -7.80
CA ALA A 182 24.65 -10.37 -9.16
C ALA A 182 25.71 -9.89 -10.16
N VAL A 183 26.82 -9.30 -9.69
CA VAL A 183 27.88 -8.72 -10.54
C VAL A 183 28.48 -9.72 -11.55
N SER A 184 28.70 -10.98 -11.16
CA SER A 184 29.25 -11.99 -12.07
C SER A 184 28.77 -13.41 -11.75
N ARG A 185 28.84 -14.30 -12.74
CA ARG A 185 28.52 -15.72 -12.57
C ARG A 185 29.43 -16.39 -11.53
N ALA A 186 30.74 -16.10 -11.58
CA ALA A 186 31.71 -16.65 -10.63
C ALA A 186 31.37 -16.28 -9.17
N LYS A 187 31.00 -15.02 -8.90
CA LYS A 187 30.56 -14.59 -7.56
C LYS A 187 29.26 -15.26 -7.14
N ARG A 188 28.33 -15.42 -8.08
CA ARG A 188 27.04 -16.11 -7.85
C ARG A 188 27.22 -17.56 -7.41
N GLU A 189 28.19 -18.25 -8.00
CA GLU A 189 28.53 -19.64 -7.66
C GLU A 189 29.33 -19.73 -6.35
N LEU A 190 30.23 -18.77 -6.09
CA LEU A 190 31.05 -18.74 -4.86
C LEU A 190 30.24 -18.40 -3.59
N LEU A 191 29.25 -17.52 -3.72
CA LEU A 191 28.47 -16.98 -2.61
C LEU A 191 27.11 -17.70 -2.51
N PRO A 192 26.83 -18.43 -1.42
CA PRO A 192 25.58 -19.18 -1.29
C PRO A 192 24.36 -18.24 -1.24
N VAL A 193 23.21 -18.76 -1.67
CA VAL A 193 21.92 -18.09 -1.48
C VAL A 193 21.58 -18.19 0.00
N PHE A 194 21.96 -17.17 0.77
CA PHE A 194 21.70 -17.03 2.21
C PHE A 194 22.33 -18.10 3.11
N ASN A 195 23.55 -17.80 3.59
CA ASN A 195 24.05 -18.29 4.88
C ASN A 195 24.71 -17.10 5.59
N LYS A 196 24.04 -16.51 6.57
CA LYS A 196 24.70 -15.60 7.51
C LYS A 196 24.26 -15.84 8.95
N THR A 197 25.28 -16.10 9.76
CA THR A 197 25.34 -16.22 11.22
C THR A 197 26.14 -15.06 11.84
N SER A 198 26.37 -13.96 11.12
CA SER A 198 27.21 -12.84 11.57
C SER A 198 26.41 -11.56 11.85
N ARG A 199 26.80 -10.89 12.96
CA ARG A 199 26.32 -9.61 13.47
C ARG A 199 26.00 -8.64 12.34
N ILE A 200 24.72 -8.34 12.18
CA ILE A 200 24.21 -7.42 11.17
C ILE A 200 24.74 -6.03 11.48
N ILE A 201 25.45 -5.44 10.52
CA ILE A 201 25.77 -4.03 10.55
C ILE A 201 24.42 -3.30 10.42
N THR A 202 24.06 -2.55 11.46
CA THR A 202 22.98 -1.58 11.40
C THR A 202 23.28 -0.63 10.25
N SER A 203 22.63 -0.82 9.09
CA SER A 203 22.68 0.15 8.01
C SER A 203 21.93 1.39 8.47
N THR A 204 22.62 2.52 8.51
CA THR A 204 22.07 3.81 8.94
C THR A 204 21.14 4.44 7.90
N HIS A 205 20.92 3.81 6.74
CA HIS A 205 20.28 4.44 5.57
C HIS A 205 19.27 3.57 4.81
N LEU A 206 18.62 2.59 5.46
CA LEU A 206 17.55 1.85 4.78
C LEU A 206 16.26 2.68 4.77
N SER A 207 15.71 2.89 3.57
CA SER A 207 14.34 3.38 3.44
C SER A 207 13.34 2.25 3.64
N PRO A 208 12.15 2.53 4.19
CA PRO A 208 11.03 1.59 4.14
C PRO A 208 10.74 1.09 2.73
N TRP A 209 10.44 -0.20 2.62
CA TRP A 209 10.04 -0.87 1.38
C TRP A 209 8.52 -0.95 1.30
N PHE A 210 7.98 -0.79 0.09
CA PHE A 210 6.56 -1.05 -0.14
C PHE A 210 6.36 -2.55 -0.29
N VAL A 211 5.48 -3.14 0.51
CA VAL A 211 5.12 -4.57 0.43
C VAL A 211 3.66 -4.72 0.06
N PHE A 212 3.35 -5.59 -0.88
CA PHE A 212 1.98 -5.94 -1.23
C PHE A 212 1.87 -7.37 -1.72
N LEU A 213 0.70 -7.98 -1.53
CA LEU A 213 0.44 -9.33 -2.02
C LEU A 213 -0.24 -9.32 -3.40
N THR A 214 0.13 -10.30 -4.22
CA THR A 214 -0.53 -10.61 -5.50
C THR A 214 -0.80 -12.11 -5.62
N LYS A 215 -1.50 -12.51 -6.70
CA LYS A 215 -1.77 -13.91 -7.06
C LYS A 215 -2.49 -14.66 -5.93
N ASN A 216 -3.69 -14.22 -5.57
CA ASN A 216 -4.50 -14.78 -4.48
C ASN A 216 -3.78 -14.79 -3.12
N ASP A 217 -3.07 -13.70 -2.81
CA ASP A 217 -2.37 -13.53 -1.53
C ASP A 217 -1.29 -14.61 -1.28
N THR A 218 -0.56 -15.01 -2.33
CA THR A 218 0.50 -16.03 -2.25
C THR A 218 1.90 -15.52 -2.57
N VAL A 219 2.05 -14.30 -3.09
CA VAL A 219 3.36 -13.73 -3.41
C VAL A 219 3.48 -12.35 -2.78
N PHE A 220 4.47 -12.17 -1.91
CA PHE A 220 4.91 -10.85 -1.49
C PHE A 220 5.75 -10.20 -2.59
N ASN A 221 5.40 -8.97 -2.92
CA ASN A 221 6.14 -8.09 -3.79
C ASN A 221 6.70 -6.97 -2.91
N PHE A 222 8.02 -6.84 -2.87
CA PHE A 222 8.69 -5.73 -2.23
C PHE A 222 9.20 -4.77 -3.30
N VAL A 223 8.99 -3.47 -3.10
CA VAL A 223 9.50 -2.43 -3.98
C VAL A 223 10.34 -1.48 -3.13
N ASP A 224 11.61 -1.36 -3.51
CA ASP A 224 12.53 -0.43 -2.88
C ASP A 224 12.46 0.94 -3.58
N PRO A 225 11.89 1.98 -2.94
CA PRO A 225 11.82 3.31 -3.54
C PRO A 225 13.22 3.95 -3.71
N MET A 226 14.25 3.40 -3.07
CA MET A 226 15.61 3.94 -3.15
C MET A 226 16.40 3.53 -4.38
N HIS A 227 16.27 2.28 -4.78
CA HIS A 227 17.01 1.71 -5.90
C HIS A 227 16.14 1.67 -7.15
N ASN A 228 15.59 2.82 -7.56
CA ASN A 228 14.77 2.97 -8.77
C ASN A 228 13.60 1.97 -8.87
N ASN A 229 12.88 1.75 -7.77
CA ASN A 229 11.79 0.78 -7.66
C ASN A 229 12.23 -0.67 -7.94
N GLU A 230 13.45 -1.04 -7.53
CA GLU A 230 13.88 -2.43 -7.55
C GLU A 230 12.86 -3.33 -6.85
N LYS A 231 12.54 -4.45 -7.49
CA LYS A 231 11.48 -5.36 -7.06
C LYS A 231 12.05 -6.68 -6.58
N TYR A 232 11.56 -7.14 -5.44
CA TYR A 232 11.91 -8.43 -4.87
C TYR A 232 10.64 -9.25 -4.67
N LEU A 233 10.68 -10.52 -5.08
CA LEU A 233 9.53 -11.43 -5.00
C LEU A 233 9.80 -12.52 -3.98
N MET A 234 8.78 -12.84 -3.18
CA MET A 234 8.83 -13.91 -2.21
C MET A 234 7.53 -14.71 -2.23
N ASN A 235 7.64 -16.00 -2.53
CA ASN A 235 6.49 -16.90 -2.48
C ASN A 235 6.17 -17.27 -1.03
N LEU A 236 4.90 -17.12 -0.68
CA LEU A 236 4.31 -17.59 0.56
C LEU A 236 3.85 -19.04 0.40
N THR A 237 4.10 -19.86 1.41
CA THR A 237 3.69 -21.25 1.43
C THR A 237 2.99 -21.60 2.74
N GLY A 238 2.14 -22.62 2.68
CA GLY A 238 1.46 -23.18 3.86
C GLY A 238 0.58 -22.17 4.59
N MET A 239 0.90 -21.92 5.87
CA MET A 239 0.09 -21.10 6.76
C MET A 239 -0.02 -19.63 6.30
N LEU A 240 1.00 -19.11 5.62
CA LEU A 240 1.08 -17.70 5.22
C LEU A 240 0.16 -17.35 4.05
N ALA A 241 -0.15 -18.32 3.18
CA ALA A 241 -1.00 -18.10 2.01
C ALA A 241 -2.43 -17.72 2.45
N GLY A 242 -2.96 -16.65 1.84
CA GLY A 242 -4.29 -16.12 2.17
C GLY A 242 -4.34 -15.25 3.44
N SER A 243 -3.19 -14.87 4.00
CA SER A 243 -3.13 -14.00 5.19
C SER A 243 -3.14 -12.53 4.82
N THR A 244 -3.72 -11.69 5.67
CA THR A 244 -3.79 -10.23 5.48
C THR A 244 -2.80 -9.52 6.39
N ILE A 245 -2.10 -8.51 5.86
CA ILE A 245 -1.26 -7.61 6.65
C ILE A 245 -2.16 -6.69 7.47
N CYS A 246 -2.00 -6.71 8.79
CA CYS A 246 -2.76 -5.85 9.70
C CYS A 246 -1.95 -4.66 10.18
N PHE A 247 -0.67 -4.88 10.51
CA PHE A 247 0.20 -3.84 11.03
C PHE A 247 1.69 -4.15 10.79
N GLN A 248 2.56 -3.16 10.90
CA GLN A 248 4.01 -3.33 10.82
C GLN A 248 4.73 -2.48 11.87
N LYS A 249 5.80 -3.04 12.45
CA LYS A 249 6.78 -2.30 13.26
C LYS A 249 8.11 -3.06 13.36
N GLY A 250 9.24 -2.37 13.25
CA GLY A 250 10.57 -2.96 13.47
C GLY A 250 10.92 -4.13 12.55
N GLY A 251 10.40 -4.12 11.33
CA GLY A 251 10.52 -5.19 10.33
C GLY A 251 9.68 -6.46 10.57
N TRP A 252 8.81 -6.44 11.58
CA TRP A 252 7.79 -7.46 11.81
C TRP A 252 6.45 -7.01 11.25
N LEU A 253 5.75 -7.93 10.59
CA LEU A 253 4.35 -7.80 10.17
C LEU A 253 3.47 -8.52 11.19
N LEU A 254 2.41 -7.86 11.66
CA LEU A 254 1.28 -8.54 12.26
C LEU A 254 0.33 -8.95 11.14
N MET A 255 0.07 -10.25 11.04
CA MET A 255 -0.72 -10.87 10.00
C MET A 255 -1.94 -11.55 10.59
N SER A 256 -3.05 -11.56 9.87
CA SER A 256 -4.25 -12.32 10.23
C SER A 256 -4.58 -13.40 9.21
N LYS A 257 -5.13 -14.51 9.70
CA LYS A 257 -5.71 -15.56 8.87
C LYS A 257 -7.13 -15.87 9.35
N GLY A 258 -8.11 -15.43 8.59
CA GLY A 258 -9.50 -15.45 9.03
C GLY A 258 -9.76 -14.42 10.12
N MET A 259 -10.74 -14.68 10.99
CA MET A 259 -11.17 -13.71 12.01
C MET A 259 -10.50 -13.90 13.38
N LEU A 260 -9.92 -15.09 13.63
CA LEU A 260 -9.47 -15.48 14.98
C LEU A 260 -7.94 -15.58 15.11
N THR A 261 -7.25 -15.94 14.03
CA THR A 261 -5.83 -16.27 14.09
C THR A 261 -4.97 -15.09 13.68
N TYR A 262 -4.10 -14.68 14.60
CA TYR A 262 -3.09 -13.63 14.41
C TYR A 262 -1.70 -14.20 14.66
N PHE A 263 -0.70 -13.67 13.96
CA PHE A 263 0.70 -14.07 14.14
C PHE A 263 1.64 -12.97 13.63
N PHE A 264 2.83 -12.90 14.22
CA PHE A 264 3.91 -12.06 13.70
C PHE A 264 4.71 -12.82 12.66
N TYR A 265 5.12 -12.10 11.62
CA TYR A 265 5.94 -12.63 10.55
C TYR A 265 7.01 -11.62 10.14
N ASN A 266 8.27 -12.04 10.16
CA ASN A 266 9.36 -11.26 9.58
C ASN A 266 9.67 -11.83 8.17
N PRO A 267 9.36 -11.12 7.07
CA PRO A 267 9.60 -11.63 5.72
C PRO A 267 11.08 -11.77 5.35
N PHE A 268 11.97 -11.03 6.03
CA PHE A 268 13.40 -11.00 5.74
C PHE A 268 14.14 -12.17 6.39
N THR A 269 13.74 -12.58 7.59
CA THR A 269 14.29 -13.74 8.30
C THR A 269 13.44 -15.00 8.12
N LYS A 270 12.19 -14.85 7.67
CA LYS A 270 11.13 -15.88 7.61
C LYS A 270 10.71 -16.42 8.98
N GLU A 271 11.06 -15.73 10.05
CA GLU A 271 10.67 -16.07 11.42
C GLU A 271 9.18 -15.78 11.63
N THR A 272 8.53 -16.62 12.44
CA THR A 272 7.11 -16.52 12.76
C THR A 272 6.90 -16.70 14.25
N ILE A 273 6.10 -15.82 14.86
CA ILE A 273 5.68 -15.93 16.26
C ILE A 273 4.17 -16.09 16.24
N ARG A 274 3.66 -17.21 16.76
CA ARG A 274 2.23 -17.48 16.82
C ARG A 274 1.63 -16.89 18.09
N LEU A 275 0.45 -16.32 17.96
CA LEU A 275 -0.35 -15.87 19.08
C LEU A 275 -1.43 -16.91 19.40
N PRO A 276 -1.95 -16.93 20.64
CA PRO A 276 -3.22 -17.56 20.93
C PRO A 276 -4.32 -16.96 20.05
N ASP A 277 -5.26 -17.79 19.58
CA ASP A 277 -6.42 -17.30 18.86
C ASP A 277 -7.23 -16.33 19.74
N VAL A 278 -7.79 -15.27 19.13
CA VAL A 278 -8.68 -14.39 19.87
C VAL A 278 -9.95 -15.15 20.30
N PRO A 279 -10.50 -14.89 21.51
CA PRO A 279 -11.62 -15.67 22.05
C PRO A 279 -12.89 -15.59 21.19
N GLU A 280 -13.10 -14.45 20.53
CA GLU A 280 -14.28 -14.16 19.74
C GLU A 280 -13.89 -13.37 18.47
N PRO A 281 -14.70 -13.45 17.38
CA PRO A 281 -14.44 -12.72 16.15
C PRO A 281 -14.74 -11.23 16.33
N TYR A 282 -13.76 -10.48 16.81
CA TYR A 282 -13.84 -9.04 16.94
C TYR A 282 -13.76 -8.34 15.58
N ASN A 283 -14.65 -7.38 15.35
CA ASN A 283 -14.55 -6.44 14.23
C ASN A 283 -13.57 -5.31 14.59
N PHE A 284 -12.28 -5.59 14.48
CA PHE A 284 -11.24 -4.59 14.70
C PHE A 284 -11.33 -3.47 13.66
N SER A 285 -11.33 -2.24 14.15
CA SER A 285 -11.10 -1.05 13.33
C SER A 285 -9.61 -0.86 13.07
N SER A 286 -8.77 -1.24 14.02
CA SER A 286 -7.32 -1.31 13.87
C SER A 286 -6.75 -2.30 14.89
N ILE A 287 -5.60 -2.87 14.58
CA ILE A 287 -4.81 -3.70 15.48
C ILE A 287 -3.34 -3.33 15.29
N CYS A 288 -2.57 -3.27 16.36
CA CYS A 288 -1.19 -2.81 16.37
C CYS A 288 -0.44 -3.36 17.58
N PHE A 289 0.87 -3.11 17.69
CA PHE A 289 1.66 -3.56 18.82
C PHE A 289 2.72 -2.53 19.25
N THR A 290 3.10 -2.55 20.54
CA THR A 290 3.88 -1.48 21.21
C THR A 290 5.37 -1.48 20.87
N SER A 291 6.04 -2.64 20.91
CA SER A 291 7.50 -2.78 20.75
C SER A 291 7.84 -3.90 19.76
N SER A 292 9.04 -4.48 19.77
CA SER A 292 9.33 -5.66 18.92
C SER A 292 8.55 -6.87 19.47
N PRO A 293 7.97 -7.77 18.65
CA PRO A 293 7.27 -8.93 19.18
C PRO A 293 8.17 -9.90 19.95
N THR A 294 9.48 -9.78 19.85
CA THR A 294 10.48 -10.51 20.64
C THR A 294 10.80 -9.87 22.00
N ALA A 295 10.44 -8.60 22.20
CA ALA A 295 10.70 -7.87 23.43
C ALA A 295 9.67 -8.21 24.52
N SER A 296 10.13 -8.39 25.75
CA SER A 296 9.30 -8.81 26.90
C SER A 296 8.19 -7.80 27.27
N ASP A 297 8.34 -6.54 26.89
CA ASP A 297 7.35 -5.46 27.11
C ASP A 297 6.33 -5.32 25.96
N CYS A 298 6.37 -6.22 24.97
CA CYS A 298 5.48 -6.14 23.83
C CYS A 298 4.03 -6.43 24.22
N VAL A 299 3.15 -5.53 23.78
CA VAL A 299 1.71 -5.64 23.91
C VAL A 299 1.09 -5.48 22.54
N GLU A 300 0.28 -6.45 22.14
CA GLU A 300 -0.60 -6.32 20.99
C GLU A 300 -1.95 -5.75 21.45
N LEU A 301 -2.46 -4.76 20.72
CA LEU A 301 -3.68 -4.02 21.01
C LEU A 301 -4.55 -3.94 19.75
N GLY A 302 -5.76 -4.49 19.86
CA GLY A 302 -6.86 -4.32 18.92
C GLY A 302 -7.90 -3.33 19.44
N ILE A 303 -8.35 -2.43 18.57
CA ILE A 303 -9.42 -1.46 18.83
C ILE A 303 -10.63 -1.85 18.00
N THR A 304 -11.74 -2.23 18.62
CA THR A 304 -12.96 -2.59 17.89
C THR A 304 -13.69 -1.35 17.37
N GLN A 305 -14.62 -1.53 16.43
CA GLN A 305 -15.49 -0.43 15.98
C GLN A 305 -16.39 0.15 17.11
N ALA A 306 -16.59 -0.62 18.19
CA ALA A 306 -17.29 -0.16 19.38
C ALA A 306 -16.36 0.59 20.37
N ILE A 307 -15.08 0.77 20.02
CA ILE A 307 -14.03 1.31 20.92
C ILE A 307 -13.82 0.39 22.13
N GLU A 308 -13.99 -0.91 21.96
CA GLU A 308 -13.52 -1.87 22.96
C GLU A 308 -12.07 -2.18 22.68
N LEU A 309 -11.29 -2.35 23.74
CA LEU A 309 -9.89 -2.69 23.63
C LEU A 309 -9.69 -4.14 23.95
N VAL A 310 -8.99 -4.83 23.07
CA VAL A 310 -8.62 -6.23 23.22
C VAL A 310 -7.12 -6.28 23.11
N PHE A 311 -6.42 -6.82 24.10
CA PHE A 311 -4.97 -6.84 24.10
C PHE A 311 -4.40 -8.13 24.68
N ILE A 312 -3.17 -8.43 24.30
CA ILE A 312 -2.39 -9.55 24.84
C ILE A 312 -0.97 -9.08 25.10
N ARG A 313 -0.41 -9.49 26.25
CA ARG A 313 0.96 -9.15 26.64
C ARG A 313 1.86 -10.34 26.35
N ARG A 314 3.12 -10.09 25.98
CA ARG A 314 4.08 -11.18 25.81
C ARG A 314 4.21 -11.97 27.11
N GLY A 315 4.37 -13.29 27.00
CA GLY A 315 4.38 -14.23 28.12
C GLY A 315 2.97 -14.65 28.59
N THR A 316 1.89 -14.06 28.08
CA THR A 316 0.52 -14.49 28.42
C THR A 316 -0.12 -15.30 27.30
N SER A 317 -1.04 -16.19 27.67
CA SER A 317 -1.79 -17.04 26.74
C SER A 317 -3.25 -16.61 26.56
N ILE A 318 -3.68 -15.57 27.27
CA ILE A 318 -5.09 -15.13 27.33
C ILE A 318 -5.17 -13.67 26.91
N TRP A 319 -6.09 -13.40 26.00
CA TRP A 319 -6.49 -12.06 25.59
C TRP A 319 -7.34 -11.40 26.68
N SER A 320 -7.01 -10.15 27.00
CA SER A 320 -7.73 -9.32 27.95
C SER A 320 -8.58 -8.30 27.20
N THR A 321 -9.74 -7.99 27.76
CA THR A 321 -10.65 -6.98 27.19
C THR A 321 -10.90 -5.90 28.22
N SER A 322 -10.73 -4.64 27.83
CA SER A 322 -11.07 -3.48 28.65
C SER A 322 -12.26 -2.76 28.01
N PRO A 323 -13.44 -2.74 28.68
CA PRO A 323 -14.61 -2.04 28.18
C PRO A 323 -14.39 -0.54 28.35
N ILE A 324 -14.20 0.21 27.26
CA ILE A 324 -14.20 1.67 27.35
C ILE A 324 -15.63 2.12 27.65
N LEU A 325 -15.83 2.60 28.87
CA LEU A 325 -17.06 3.20 29.34
C LEU A 325 -17.28 4.52 28.57
N GLU A 326 -18.39 4.59 27.83
CA GLU A 326 -18.85 5.70 26.97
C GLU A 326 -18.44 5.71 25.48
N TYR A 327 -18.75 4.63 24.73
CA TYR A 327 -18.91 4.78 23.28
C TYR A 327 -19.99 5.82 22.97
N ASN A 328 -19.57 7.00 22.52
CA ASN A 328 -20.47 8.02 22.01
C ASN A 328 -20.07 8.40 20.58
N PRO A 329 -20.76 7.88 19.55
CA PRO A 329 -20.44 8.16 18.15
C PRO A 329 -20.66 9.63 17.76
N ARG A 330 -21.27 10.45 18.65
CA ARG A 330 -21.34 11.90 18.47
C ARG A 330 -20.05 12.60 18.90
N LYS A 331 -19.28 12.00 19.81
CA LYS A 331 -18.00 12.51 20.34
C LYS A 331 -16.82 12.07 19.48
N TYR A 332 -16.73 10.79 19.12
CA TYR A 332 -15.61 10.20 18.38
C TYR A 332 -16.09 9.05 17.49
N VAL A 333 -15.53 8.92 16.29
CA VAL A 333 -15.85 7.83 15.34
C VAL A 333 -14.56 7.10 14.96
N PRO A 334 -14.35 5.85 15.40
CA PRO A 334 -13.17 5.08 15.01
C PRO A 334 -13.02 5.02 13.49
N CYS A 335 -11.78 5.13 13.04
CA CYS A 335 -11.40 5.05 11.65
C CYS A 335 -10.46 3.87 11.47
N PHE A 336 -10.40 3.33 10.26
CA PHE A 336 -9.47 2.26 9.89
C PHE A 336 -8.04 2.77 9.70
N ASN A 337 -7.55 3.62 10.62
CA ASN A 337 -6.20 4.16 10.59
C ASN A 337 -5.39 3.53 11.72
N VAL A 338 -4.11 3.28 11.49
CA VAL A 338 -3.20 2.79 12.53
C VAL A 338 -3.03 3.81 13.65
N PRO A 339 -3.19 3.41 14.92
CA PRO A 339 -2.77 4.19 16.07
C PRO A 339 -1.25 4.41 16.06
N VAL A 340 -0.81 5.53 16.65
CA VAL A 340 0.60 5.77 16.95
C VAL A 340 0.83 5.52 18.42
N PHE A 341 1.71 4.59 18.75
CA PHE A 341 2.19 4.40 20.12
C PHE A 341 3.33 5.37 20.40
N TYR A 342 3.12 6.30 21.33
CA TYR A 342 4.09 7.32 21.73
C TYR A 342 3.96 7.59 23.23
N ASN A 343 5.08 7.62 23.95
CA ASN A 343 5.12 7.93 25.38
C ASN A 343 4.08 7.17 26.23
N ALA A 344 4.07 5.83 26.11
CA ALA A 344 3.15 4.91 26.81
C ALA A 344 1.64 5.07 26.50
N ALA A 345 1.28 5.84 25.47
CA ALA A 345 -0.11 6.02 25.04
C ALA A 345 -0.28 5.77 23.53
N PHE A 346 -1.46 5.29 23.15
CA PHE A 346 -1.88 5.18 21.76
C PHE A 346 -2.68 6.41 21.35
N TYR A 347 -2.23 7.06 20.28
CA TYR A 347 -2.88 8.21 19.69
C TYR A 347 -3.64 7.79 18.43
N CYS A 348 -4.91 8.16 18.37
CA CYS A 348 -5.83 7.86 17.28
C CYS A 348 -6.48 9.14 16.76
N VAL A 349 -6.96 9.13 15.52
CA VAL A 349 -7.68 10.25 14.92
C VAL A 349 -8.94 9.78 14.18
N ASP A 350 -10.06 10.47 14.41
CA ASP A 350 -11.29 10.22 13.68
C ASP A 350 -11.34 10.94 12.31
N TYR A 351 -12.37 10.66 11.50
CA TYR A 351 -12.58 11.28 10.18
C TYR A 351 -12.76 12.80 10.22
N ASN A 352 -13.04 13.37 11.42
CA ASN A 352 -13.20 14.81 11.65
C ASN A 352 -11.91 15.45 12.17
N GLY A 353 -10.86 14.67 12.43
CA GLY A 353 -9.63 15.16 13.05
C GLY A 353 -9.68 15.28 14.58
N THR A 354 -10.70 14.72 15.22
CA THR A 354 -10.79 14.55 16.68
C THR A 354 -9.75 13.54 17.12
N GLN A 355 -9.00 13.84 18.17
CA GLN A 355 -7.96 12.95 18.68
C GLN A 355 -8.52 12.10 19.81
N GLY A 356 -8.23 10.81 19.78
CA GLY A 356 -8.41 9.90 20.90
C GLY A 356 -7.06 9.48 21.43
N VAL A 357 -6.93 9.38 22.75
CA VAL A 357 -5.71 8.95 23.43
C VAL A 357 -6.07 7.83 24.38
N PHE A 358 -5.44 6.68 24.18
CA PHE A 358 -5.54 5.56 25.09
C PHE A 358 -4.26 5.44 25.90
N ASN A 359 -4.33 5.63 27.21
CA ASN A 359 -3.20 5.40 28.10
C ASN A 359 -3.16 3.93 28.48
N LEU A 360 -2.06 3.25 28.16
CA LEU A 360 -1.93 1.80 28.40
C LEU A 360 -1.73 1.47 29.88
N ALA A 361 -1.11 2.37 30.66
CA ALA A 361 -0.83 2.14 32.07
C ALA A 361 -2.07 2.32 32.94
N ASP A 362 -2.85 3.37 32.66
CA ASP A 362 -4.05 3.71 33.42
C ASP A 362 -5.33 3.07 32.84
N GLU A 363 -5.24 2.46 31.66
CA GLU A 363 -6.36 1.93 30.87
C GLU A 363 -7.48 2.96 30.63
N THR A 364 -7.12 4.23 30.47
CA THR A 364 -8.06 5.35 30.27
C THR A 364 -8.14 5.78 28.80
N TRP A 365 -9.33 6.24 28.40
CA TRP A 365 -9.60 6.77 27.06
C TRP A 365 -10.02 8.24 27.14
N ASP A 366 -9.17 9.12 26.62
CA ASP A 366 -9.42 10.56 26.55
C ASP A 366 -9.68 11.01 25.11
N VAL A 367 -10.63 11.94 24.94
CA VAL A 367 -10.98 12.50 23.63
C VAL A 367 -10.77 14.00 23.61
N PHE A 368 -9.79 14.45 22.82
CA PHE A 368 -9.48 15.85 22.62
C PHE A 368 -10.13 16.36 21.34
N ARG A 369 -11.06 17.31 21.51
CA ARG A 369 -11.82 17.87 20.38
C ARG A 369 -11.00 18.90 19.63
N SER A 370 -10.86 18.68 18.32
CA SER A 370 -10.39 19.72 17.41
C SER A 370 -11.37 20.90 17.41
N THR A 371 -10.83 22.11 17.59
CA THR A 371 -11.59 23.37 17.59
C THR A 371 -12.22 23.69 16.23
N ARG A 372 -11.75 23.05 15.14
CA ARG A 372 -12.23 23.29 13.77
C ARG A 372 -12.97 22.08 13.23
N ARG A 373 -14.29 22.00 13.48
CA ARG A 373 -15.17 21.01 12.83
C ARG A 373 -15.50 21.44 11.40
N SER A 374 -14.88 20.85 10.38
CA SER A 374 -15.41 20.91 9.02
C SER A 374 -16.61 19.97 8.92
N LYS A 375 -17.83 20.50 9.06
CA LYS A 375 -19.08 19.71 9.13
C LYS A 375 -19.43 18.94 7.85
N LYS A 376 -18.62 18.97 6.78
CA LYS A 376 -18.98 18.46 5.46
C LYS A 376 -17.90 17.69 4.70
N ILE A 377 -16.67 17.60 5.21
CA ILE A 377 -15.55 17.00 4.45
C ILE A 377 -14.87 15.98 5.36
N LYS A 378 -14.97 14.70 4.99
CA LYS A 378 -14.24 13.59 5.63
C LYS A 378 -12.83 13.55 5.02
N TYR A 379 -11.83 13.35 5.86
CA TYR A 379 -10.43 13.24 5.45
C TYR A 379 -9.94 11.81 5.67
N ILE A 380 -9.21 11.26 4.71
CA ILE A 380 -8.32 10.14 5.02
C ILE A 380 -7.16 10.74 5.82
N SER A 381 -6.91 10.21 7.00
CA SER A 381 -6.04 10.82 8.01
C SER A 381 -5.07 9.79 8.54
N PHE A 382 -3.77 10.05 8.47
CA PHE A 382 -2.75 9.16 8.99
C PHE A 382 -1.95 9.86 10.08
N LEU A 383 -1.71 9.16 11.19
CA LEU A 383 -0.81 9.62 12.23
C LEU A 383 0.56 9.00 12.03
N VAL A 384 1.61 9.79 12.17
CA VAL A 384 2.99 9.35 12.01
C VAL A 384 3.82 9.91 13.16
N GLU A 385 4.56 9.06 13.87
CA GLU A 385 5.60 9.52 14.80
C GLU A 385 6.82 9.95 13.99
N CYS A 386 7.37 11.12 14.29
CA CYS A 386 8.54 11.69 13.63
C CYS A 386 9.32 12.57 14.61
N GLU A 387 10.51 12.10 15.00
CA GLU A 387 11.45 12.84 15.86
C GLU A 387 10.79 13.32 17.17
N GLY A 388 10.08 12.43 17.87
CA GLY A 388 9.39 12.74 19.13
C GLY A 388 8.16 13.63 18.96
N ASN A 389 7.69 13.82 17.73
CA ASN A 389 6.47 14.56 17.43
C ASN A 389 5.45 13.64 16.77
N ILE A 390 4.17 13.94 16.99
CA ILE A 390 3.07 13.28 16.28
C ILE A 390 2.63 14.18 15.13
N LEU A 391 2.79 13.68 13.91
CA LEU A 391 2.32 14.32 12.69
C LEU A 391 0.99 13.72 12.25
N LEU A 392 0.12 14.57 11.70
CA LEU A 392 -1.15 14.20 11.10
C LEU A 392 -1.14 14.60 9.63
N VAL A 393 -1.17 13.60 8.75
CA VAL A 393 -1.27 13.76 7.29
C VAL A 393 -2.72 13.60 6.89
N ARG A 394 -3.33 14.67 6.35
CA ARG A 394 -4.72 14.67 5.87
C ARG A 394 -4.79 14.75 4.36
N PHE A 395 -5.54 13.84 3.77
CA PHE A 395 -5.90 13.81 2.37
C PHE A 395 -7.34 14.28 2.20
N GLN A 396 -7.56 15.17 1.24
CA GLN A 396 -8.87 15.68 0.87
C GLN A 396 -9.12 15.46 -0.63
N ASN A 397 -10.38 15.21 -1.01
CA ASN A 397 -10.84 15.09 -2.39
C ASN A 397 -9.90 14.19 -3.23
N HIS A 398 -9.76 12.93 -2.83
CA HIS A 398 -8.95 11.94 -3.59
C HIS A 398 -7.51 12.40 -3.86
N GLY A 399 -6.92 13.05 -2.86
CA GLY A 399 -5.52 13.47 -2.89
C GLY A 399 -5.27 14.85 -3.48
N MET A 400 -6.28 15.52 -4.05
CA MET A 400 -6.10 16.88 -4.59
C MET A 400 -5.51 17.88 -3.60
N LEU A 401 -5.70 17.65 -2.30
CA LEU A 401 -5.08 18.46 -1.27
C LEU A 401 -4.55 17.59 -0.14
N ILE A 402 -3.24 17.69 0.09
CA ILE A 402 -2.56 17.11 1.25
C ILE A 402 -2.17 18.24 2.21
N ARG A 403 -2.41 18.02 3.51
CA ARG A 403 -1.94 18.92 4.57
C ARG A 403 -1.33 18.10 5.69
N VAL A 404 -0.19 18.57 6.18
CA VAL A 404 0.49 18.00 7.34
C VAL A 404 0.32 18.94 8.53
N PHE A 405 0.08 18.36 9.71
CA PHE A 405 0.00 19.07 10.96
C PHE A 405 0.86 18.38 12.00
N ARG A 406 1.46 19.13 12.92
CA ARG A 406 2.16 18.63 14.11
C ARG A 406 1.27 18.84 15.32
N PHE A 407 1.24 17.85 16.21
CA PHE A 407 0.55 17.97 17.48
C PHE A 407 1.37 18.81 18.46
N ASP A 408 0.77 19.87 18.98
CA ASP A 408 1.32 20.65 20.09
C ASP A 408 0.76 20.11 21.41
N PHE A 409 1.57 19.36 22.15
CA PHE A 409 1.20 18.75 23.42
C PHE A 409 0.92 19.80 24.52
N SER A 410 1.51 21.00 24.44
CA SER A 410 1.31 22.03 25.45
C SER A 410 -0.06 22.69 25.34
N ASN A 411 -0.52 22.93 24.11
CA ASN A 411 -1.81 23.58 23.83
C ASN A 411 -2.91 22.61 23.40
N MET A 412 -2.58 21.33 23.17
CA MET A 412 -3.48 20.28 22.67
C MET A 412 -4.15 20.65 21.35
N VAL A 413 -3.38 21.22 20.40
CA VAL A 413 -3.86 21.67 19.09
C VAL A 413 -2.98 21.19 17.94
N TRP A 414 -3.57 21.12 16.75
CA TRP A 414 -2.86 20.82 15.50
C TRP A 414 -2.28 22.08 14.86
N VAL A 415 -0.96 22.12 14.70
CA VAL A 415 -0.22 23.23 14.07
C VAL A 415 0.19 22.82 12.66
N ARG A 416 -0.10 23.64 11.65
CA ARG A 416 0.23 23.32 10.26
C ARG A 416 1.74 23.25 10.04
N VAL A 417 2.20 22.20 9.36
CA VAL A 417 3.58 22.02 8.92
C VAL A 417 3.63 22.21 7.40
N ILE A 418 4.63 22.97 6.93
CA ILE A 418 4.83 23.24 5.49
C ILE A 418 6.00 22.46 4.90
N SER A 419 6.93 21.99 5.74
CA SER A 419 8.09 21.21 5.33
C SER A 419 8.42 20.18 6.40
N LEU A 420 8.81 18.99 5.96
CA LEU A 420 9.34 17.91 6.79
C LEU A 420 10.87 18.02 6.94
N GLY A 421 11.51 19.02 6.33
CA GLY A 421 12.98 19.14 6.33
C GLY A 421 13.63 17.91 5.69
N SER A 422 14.61 17.31 6.37
CA SER A 422 15.33 16.13 5.93
C SER A 422 14.53 14.83 6.03
N TYR A 423 13.27 14.88 6.47
CA TYR A 423 12.46 13.68 6.67
C TYR A 423 11.58 13.37 5.45
N MET A 424 11.25 12.09 5.34
CA MET A 424 10.25 11.53 4.44
C MET A 424 9.24 10.71 5.24
N LEU A 425 7.98 10.73 4.80
CA LEU A 425 6.91 9.95 5.42
C LEU A 425 6.42 8.86 4.47
N PHE A 426 6.04 7.72 5.03
CA PHE A 426 5.42 6.60 4.34
C PHE A 426 4.10 6.31 5.03
N VAL A 427 2.99 6.38 4.30
CA VAL A 427 1.66 6.24 4.90
C VAL A 427 0.85 5.16 4.19
N SER A 428 0.17 4.32 4.97
CA SER A 428 -0.83 3.36 4.53
C SER A 428 -1.81 3.08 5.69
N TYR A 429 -2.88 2.34 5.42
CA TYR A 429 -3.83 1.92 6.46
C TYR A 429 -3.27 0.88 7.44
N THR A 430 -2.10 0.32 7.17
CA THR A 430 -1.45 -0.75 7.96
C THR A 430 -0.09 -0.33 8.49
N SER A 431 0.49 0.77 8.02
CA SER A 431 1.79 1.26 8.47
C SER A 431 1.97 2.75 8.20
N CYS A 432 2.57 3.44 9.16
CA CYS A 432 2.87 4.87 9.08
C CYS A 432 4.26 5.09 9.67
N ILE A 433 5.23 5.40 8.80
CA ILE A 433 6.66 5.43 9.14
C ILE A 433 7.24 6.78 8.75
N SER A 434 8.11 7.33 9.59
CA SER A 434 8.99 8.43 9.24
C SER A 434 10.42 7.91 9.09
N ALA A 435 11.18 8.48 8.16
CA ALA A 435 12.59 8.15 7.98
C ALA A 435 13.37 9.39 7.55
N VAL A 436 14.65 9.44 7.89
CA VAL A 436 15.56 10.47 7.37
C VAL A 436 15.84 10.16 5.91
N ALA A 437 15.68 11.15 5.04
CA ALA A 437 15.95 11.02 3.63
C ALA A 437 17.45 10.73 3.41
N PRO A 438 17.81 9.64 2.73
CA PRO A 438 19.21 9.29 2.44
C PRO A 438 19.85 10.22 1.41
N ASN A 439 19.05 10.99 0.66
CA ASN A 439 19.55 12.03 -0.24
C ASN A 439 18.53 13.17 -0.39
N ARG A 440 19.03 14.34 -0.82
CA ARG A 440 18.24 15.57 -1.03
C ARG A 440 17.06 15.41 -1.98
N ARG A 441 17.10 14.44 -2.89
CA ARG A 441 15.99 14.23 -3.82
C ARG A 441 14.80 13.63 -3.12
N MET A 442 14.94 12.95 -1.97
CA MET A 442 13.83 12.34 -1.23
C MET A 442 13.28 13.19 -0.10
N GLU A 443 14.00 14.22 0.30
CA GLU A 443 13.60 15.14 1.38
C GLU A 443 12.21 15.72 1.09
N ASN A 444 11.46 15.99 2.16
CA ASN A 444 10.18 16.67 2.10
C ASN A 444 9.10 15.97 1.23
N LYS A 445 9.04 14.64 1.32
CA LYS A 445 8.10 13.80 0.56
C LYS A 445 7.24 12.91 1.43
N ILE A 446 6.06 12.59 0.88
CA ILE A 446 5.12 11.63 1.44
C ILE A 446 4.88 10.53 0.40
N TYR A 447 5.34 9.33 0.69
CA TYR A 447 5.19 8.15 -0.16
C TYR A 447 3.86 7.43 0.15
N LEU A 448 3.20 6.99 -0.92
CA LEU A 448 1.87 6.39 -0.90
C LEU A 448 1.92 4.94 -1.35
N PRO A 449 1.01 4.07 -0.87
CA PRO A 449 0.98 2.65 -1.20
C PRO A 449 0.32 2.46 -2.57
N ARG A 450 0.84 3.18 -3.58
CA ARG A 450 0.28 3.36 -4.92
C ARG A 450 1.39 3.35 -5.95
N LEU A 451 1.14 2.70 -7.08
CA LEU A 451 2.01 2.75 -8.25
C LEU A 451 1.32 3.48 -9.41
N HIS A 452 2.09 4.30 -10.13
CA HIS A 452 1.75 4.83 -11.45
C HIS A 452 2.80 4.32 -12.44
N ASP A 453 2.37 3.58 -13.46
CA ASP A 453 3.24 2.93 -14.45
C ASP A 453 4.43 2.19 -13.79
N GLU A 454 4.13 1.34 -12.81
CA GLU A 454 5.10 0.59 -11.99
C GLU A 454 6.01 1.41 -11.06
N GLY A 455 5.99 2.75 -11.17
CA GLY A 455 6.77 3.62 -10.31
C GLY A 455 6.05 4.06 -9.05
N MET A 456 6.78 4.14 -7.94
CA MET A 456 6.22 4.49 -6.63
C MET A 456 5.67 5.91 -6.61
N LEU A 457 4.41 6.07 -6.21
CA LEU A 457 3.79 7.38 -6.10
C LEU A 457 4.23 8.08 -4.81
N TYR A 458 4.65 9.33 -4.94
CA TYR A 458 4.94 10.20 -3.81
C TYR A 458 4.41 11.61 -4.06
N TYR A 459 4.06 12.31 -2.99
CA TYR A 459 3.75 13.72 -3.01
C TYR A 459 4.96 14.54 -2.56
N SER A 460 5.35 15.53 -3.35
CA SER A 460 6.35 16.52 -2.97
C SER A 460 5.66 17.70 -2.29
N LEU A 461 6.02 17.97 -1.03
CA LEU A 461 5.50 19.14 -0.32
C LEU A 461 6.04 20.44 -0.90
N ASP A 462 7.27 20.44 -1.44
CA ASP A 462 7.85 21.61 -2.11
C ASP A 462 7.08 22.02 -3.36
N LYS A 463 6.72 21.04 -4.21
CA LYS A 463 6.05 21.29 -5.49
C LYS A 463 4.52 21.30 -5.38
N GLY A 464 3.98 20.71 -4.31
CA GLY A 464 2.55 20.57 -4.12
C GLY A 464 1.88 19.72 -5.22
N CYS A 465 2.53 18.63 -5.63
CA CYS A 465 2.03 17.68 -6.64
C CYS A 465 2.60 16.27 -6.43
N TYR A 466 1.92 15.31 -7.04
CA TYR A 466 2.31 13.91 -7.09
C TYR A 466 3.32 13.66 -8.20
N HIS A 467 4.21 12.71 -7.96
CA HIS A 467 5.23 12.25 -8.88
C HIS A 467 5.40 10.74 -8.72
N SER A 468 5.92 10.08 -9.75
CA SER A 468 6.26 8.66 -9.71
C SER A 468 7.77 8.47 -9.81
N VAL A 469 8.35 7.62 -8.95
CA VAL A 469 9.79 7.33 -8.95
C VAL A 469 10.20 6.73 -10.30
N GLY A 470 11.27 7.24 -10.90
CA GLY A 470 11.79 6.72 -12.18
C GLY A 470 11.04 7.22 -13.43
N SER A 471 10.04 8.10 -13.30
CA SER A 471 9.29 8.66 -14.43
C SER A 471 9.24 10.19 -14.40
N THR A 472 8.80 10.78 -15.50
CA THR A 472 8.52 12.22 -15.62
C THR A 472 7.09 12.58 -15.18
N HIS A 473 6.36 11.64 -14.58
CA HIS A 473 4.98 11.86 -14.17
C HIS A 473 4.86 13.00 -13.14
N SER A 474 3.83 13.83 -13.33
CA SER A 474 3.51 14.93 -12.43
C SER A 474 2.01 15.20 -12.48
N ALA A 475 1.30 15.07 -11.35
CA ALA A 475 -0.15 15.22 -11.27
C ALA A 475 -0.60 15.99 -10.01
N LYS A 476 -1.80 16.56 -10.03
CA LYS A 476 -2.36 17.29 -8.88
C LYS A 476 -3.18 16.39 -7.94
N ASP A 477 -3.44 15.16 -8.35
CA ASP A 477 -4.21 14.14 -7.66
C ASP A 477 -3.52 12.78 -7.85
N PHE A 478 -4.09 11.71 -7.29
CA PHE A 478 -3.58 10.36 -7.45
C PHE A 478 -4.42 9.50 -8.42
N TYR A 479 -5.22 10.10 -9.31
CA TYR A 479 -5.95 9.31 -10.31
C TYR A 479 -5.00 8.55 -11.23
N ASP A 480 -5.54 7.51 -11.87
CA ASP A 480 -4.82 6.59 -12.75
C ASP A 480 -3.65 5.85 -12.06
N THR A 481 -3.75 5.69 -10.74
CA THR A 481 -2.83 4.90 -9.92
C THR A 481 -3.47 3.61 -9.42
N LYS A 482 -2.65 2.57 -9.26
CA LYS A 482 -3.04 1.28 -8.66
C LYS A 482 -2.69 1.24 -7.19
N CYS A 483 -3.59 0.72 -6.34
CA CYS A 483 -3.33 0.37 -4.95
C CYS A 483 -3.75 -1.08 -4.67
N TRP A 484 -3.16 -1.72 -3.65
CA TRP A 484 -3.48 -3.10 -3.27
C TRP A 484 -4.26 -3.12 -1.96
N GLY A 485 -5.25 -4.02 -1.85
CA GLY A 485 -6.02 -4.17 -0.60
C GLY A 485 -5.16 -4.69 0.55
N ASN A 486 -4.20 -5.57 0.24
CA ASN A 486 -3.29 -6.19 1.19
C ASN A 486 -1.86 -5.66 0.96
N CYS A 487 -1.57 -4.49 1.53
CA CYS A 487 -0.26 -3.83 1.40
C CYS A 487 0.16 -3.08 2.66
N SER A 488 1.45 -2.77 2.75
CA SER A 488 2.04 -2.02 3.85
C SER A 488 3.36 -1.37 3.46
N TRP A 489 3.89 -0.55 4.36
CA TRP A 489 5.28 -0.13 4.35
C TRP A 489 6.02 -0.93 5.41
N ILE A 490 7.23 -1.38 5.10
CA ILE A 490 8.02 -2.17 6.03
C ILE A 490 9.47 -1.72 6.06
N GLU A 491 9.99 -1.47 7.26
CA GLU A 491 11.42 -1.27 7.48
C GLU A 491 12.13 -2.61 7.37
N PRO A 492 13.11 -2.75 6.47
CA PRO A 492 13.84 -4.01 6.36
C PRO A 492 14.63 -4.35 7.62
N ASN A 493 14.42 -5.54 8.17
CA ASN A 493 15.13 -6.02 9.36
C ASN A 493 15.49 -7.51 9.23
N TRP A 494 16.78 -7.80 9.06
CA TRP A 494 17.31 -9.16 8.98
C TRP A 494 17.78 -9.73 10.32
N SER A 495 17.57 -9.01 11.42
CA SER A 495 17.98 -9.45 12.76
C SER A 495 17.25 -10.73 13.12
N ARG A 496 18.02 -11.79 13.40
CA ARG A 496 17.48 -13.09 13.79
C ARG A 496 17.22 -13.14 15.27
N SER A 497 16.19 -13.89 15.61
CA SER A 497 15.74 -14.13 16.97
C SER A 497 16.23 -15.50 17.45
N THR A 498 16.42 -15.65 18.75
CA THR A 498 16.62 -16.93 19.43
C THR A 498 15.33 -17.76 19.40
N LEU A 499 15.41 -19.07 19.70
CA LEU A 499 14.22 -19.92 19.72
C LEU A 499 13.27 -19.52 20.84
N GLU A 500 13.81 -19.07 21.97
CA GLU A 500 13.07 -18.57 23.12
C GLU A 500 12.32 -17.27 22.79
N GLU A 501 12.95 -16.34 22.07
CA GLU A 501 12.32 -15.11 21.60
C GLU A 501 11.17 -15.36 20.60
N LEU A 502 11.19 -16.49 19.89
CA LEU A 502 10.14 -16.87 18.95
C LEU A 502 8.93 -17.55 19.61
N ASP A 503 9.03 -17.94 20.87
CA ASP A 503 7.91 -18.40 21.67
C ASP A 503 7.22 -17.21 22.34
N TRP A 504 5.96 -16.93 21.97
CA TRP A 504 5.18 -15.85 22.58
C TRP A 504 4.95 -16.04 24.08
N SER A 505 4.84 -17.30 24.51
CA SER A 505 4.55 -17.65 25.91
C SER A 505 5.80 -17.61 26.81
N TYR A 506 6.98 -17.44 26.21
CA TYR A 506 8.22 -17.30 26.95
C TYR A 506 8.30 -15.93 27.63
N SER A 507 8.49 -15.95 28.96
CA SER A 507 8.83 -14.79 29.79
C SER A 507 10.20 -15.01 30.42
N GLU A 508 11.13 -14.08 30.19
CA GLU A 508 12.44 -14.05 30.87
C GLU A 508 12.33 -13.75 32.37
#